data_AF-A0A7C6QDJ6-F1
#
_entry.id   AF-A0A7C6QDJ6-F1
#
_cell.length_a   1.000
_cell.length_b   1.000
_cell.length_c   1.000
_cell.angle_alpha   90.00
_cell.angle_beta   90.00
_cell.angle_gamma   90.00
#
_symmetry.space_group_name_H-M   'P 1'
#
loop_
_entity.id
_entity.type
_entity.pdbx_description
1 polymer ?
#
loop_
_entity_poly.entity_id
_entity_poly.type
_entity_poly.pdbx_seq_one_letter_code
_entity_poly.pdbx_strand_id
1 'polypeptide(L)'
;VAKYFAIIPALFITAIPALQNLNIMKLGSPESAILSAIIFNAIIIPILIPLALKGVAYKPIGASALLRRNLLIYGFGGIMVPFAGIKLIDMVVSLFI
;
A
#
# COMPACT_ATOMS: atom_id res chain seq x y z
N VAL A 1 4.37 -2.66 4.38
CA VAL A 1 5.59 -2.12 3.72
C VAL A 1 5.33 -0.75 3.10
N ALA A 2 4.48 -0.61 2.07
CA ALA A 2 4.23 0.67 1.40
C ALA A 2 3.85 1.85 2.33
N LYS A 3 3.06 1.58 3.39
CA LYS A 3 2.65 2.58 4.38
C LYS A 3 3.83 3.29 5.04
N TYR A 4 4.91 2.56 5.33
CA TYR A 4 6.13 3.15 5.92
C TYR A 4 6.82 4.11 4.97
N PHE A 5 6.85 3.79 3.68
CA PHE A 5 7.41 4.67 2.63
C PHE A 5 6.56 5.91 2.37
N ALA A 6 5.26 5.89 2.70
CA ALA A 6 4.41 7.08 2.62
C ALA A 6 4.58 7.97 3.87
N ILE A 7 4.53 7.36 5.06
CA ILE A 7 4.39 8.09 6.32
C ILE A 7 5.72 8.59 6.87
N ILE A 8 6.79 7.78 6.81
CA ILE A 8 8.08 8.16 7.42
C ILE A 8 8.68 9.41 6.76
N PRO A 9 8.79 9.52 5.42
CA PRO A 9 9.28 10.74 4.80
C PRO A 9 8.39 11.93 5.14
N ALA A 10 7.06 11.77 5.09
CA ALA A 10 6.11 12.84 5.38
C ALA A 10 6.29 13.41 6.80
N LEU A 11 6.39 12.56 7.83
CA LEU A 11 6.50 13.01 9.21
C LEU A 11 7.83 13.68 9.55
N PHE A 12 8.91 13.31 8.87
CA PHE A 12 10.25 13.67 9.28
C PHE A 12 11.02 14.55 8.29
N ILE A 13 10.47 14.87 7.12
CA ILE A 13 11.16 15.69 6.11
C ILE A 13 11.52 17.09 6.62
N THR A 14 10.71 17.64 7.53
CA THR A 14 10.94 18.96 8.16
C THR A 14 12.10 18.94 9.15
N ALA A 15 12.34 17.79 9.81
CA ALA A 15 13.42 17.62 10.79
C ALA A 15 14.68 16.99 10.19
N ILE A 16 14.53 16.14 9.18
CA ILE A 16 15.60 15.35 8.55
C ILE A 16 15.37 15.35 7.02
N PRO A 17 15.87 16.36 6.30
CA PRO A 17 15.71 16.47 4.84
C PRO A 17 16.24 15.25 4.07
N ALA A 18 17.24 14.53 4.61
CA ALA A 18 17.79 13.32 4.00
C ALA A 18 16.75 12.20 3.80
N LEU A 19 15.65 12.20 4.57
CA LEU A 19 14.57 11.24 4.44
C LEU A 19 13.67 11.51 3.22
N GLN A 20 13.83 12.65 2.55
CA GLN A 20 13.17 12.93 1.27
C GLN A 20 13.54 11.89 0.20
N ASN A 21 14.76 11.32 0.27
CA ASN A 21 15.20 10.25 -0.63
C ASN A 21 14.41 8.95 -0.45
N LEU A 22 13.74 8.76 0.69
CA LEU A 22 12.86 7.62 0.94
C LEU A 22 11.42 7.86 0.40
N ASN A 23 11.11 9.05 -0.10
CA ASN A 23 9.85 9.32 -0.82
C ASN A 23 9.90 8.71 -2.24
N ILE A 24 9.97 7.37 -2.29
CA ILE A 24 10.01 6.59 -3.54
C ILE A 24 8.75 6.87 -4.39
N MET A 25 7.62 7.16 -3.73
CA MET A 25 6.33 7.43 -4.39
C MET A 25 6.19 8.87 -4.89
N LYS A 26 7.14 9.76 -4.60
CA LYS A 26 7.09 11.20 -4.93
C LYS A 26 5.73 11.82 -4.59
N LEU A 27 5.25 11.60 -3.37
CA LEU A 27 3.96 12.12 -2.89
C LEU A 27 3.99 13.66 -2.79
N GLY A 28 2.83 14.29 -2.99
CA GLY A 28 2.71 15.75 -3.19
C GLY A 28 3.15 16.58 -1.98
N SER A 29 2.50 16.40 -0.82
CA SER A 29 2.87 17.04 0.44
C SER A 29 2.89 16.01 1.60
N PRO A 30 3.54 16.32 2.73
CA PRO A 30 3.47 15.51 3.93
C PRO A 30 2.03 15.22 4.40
N GLU A 31 1.18 16.24 4.36
CA GLU A 31 -0.22 16.17 4.79
C GLU A 31 -1.02 15.27 3.84
N SER A 32 -0.87 15.46 2.52
CA SER A 32 -1.55 14.63 1.52
C SER A 32 -1.10 13.17 1.59
N ALA A 33 0.19 12.92 1.84
CA ALA A 33 0.75 11.58 1.98
C ALA A 33 0.16 10.81 3.17
N ILE A 34 0.06 11.46 4.34
CA ILE A 34 -0.53 10.85 5.54
C ILE A 34 -2.03 10.60 5.32
N LEU A 35 -2.76 11.59 4.79
CA LEU A 35 -4.19 11.47 4.54
C LEU A 35 -4.49 10.33 3.55
N SER A 36 -3.72 10.25 2.46
CA SER A 36 -3.86 9.22 1.44
C SER A 36 -3.59 7.82 1.98
N ALA A 37 -2.58 7.67 2.84
CA ALA A 37 -2.29 6.40 3.50
C ALA A 37 -3.42 5.94 4.44
N ILE A 38 -4.08 6.88 5.15
CA ILE A 38 -5.23 6.58 6.01
C ILE A 38 -6.45 6.22 5.18
N ILE A 39 -6.77 7.00 4.14
CA ILE A 39 -7.89 6.73 3.22
C ILE A 39 -7.73 5.36 2.57
N PHE A 40 -6.53 5.03 2.08
CA PHE A 40 -6.26 3.72 1.49
C PHE A 40 -6.59 2.57 2.47
N ASN A 41 -6.22 2.71 3.74
CA ASN A 41 -6.51 1.70 4.76
C ASN A 41 -8.02 1.56 5.02
N ALA A 42 -8.73 2.69 5.05
CA ALA A 42 -10.18 2.70 5.24
C ALA A 42 -10.92 2.02 4.08
N ILE A 43 -10.40 2.14 2.85
CA ILE A 43 -10.99 1.54 1.64
C ILE A 43 -10.61 0.06 1.50
N ILE A 44 -9.36 -0.30 1.74
CA ILE A 44 -8.87 -1.65 1.43
C ILE A 44 -9.49 -2.73 2.33
N ILE A 45 -9.83 -2.41 3.59
CA ILE A 45 -10.42 -3.38 4.52
C ILE A 45 -11.80 -3.84 4.02
N PRO A 46 -12.79 -2.96 3.77
CA PRO A 46 -14.08 -3.36 3.20
C PRO A 46 -13.96 -4.14 1.89
N ILE A 47 -13.03 -3.77 1.01
CA ILE A 47 -12.80 -4.47 -0.27
C ILE A 47 -12.36 -5.92 -0.04
N LEU A 48 -11.57 -6.17 1.01
CA LEU A 48 -11.05 -7.51 1.32
C LEU A 48 -12.02 -8.37 2.14
N ILE A 49 -13.05 -7.79 2.78
CA ILE A 49 -14.04 -8.55 3.57
C ILE A 49 -14.73 -9.65 2.73
N PRO A 50 -15.27 -9.38 1.52
CA PRO A 50 -15.89 -10.43 0.71
C PRO A 50 -14.93 -11.57 0.35
N LEU A 51 -13.65 -11.26 0.14
CA LEU A 51 -12.62 -12.26 -0.15
C LEU A 51 -12.34 -13.13 1.09
N ALA A 52 -12.29 -12.52 2.27
CA ALA A 52 -12.13 -13.23 3.54
C ALA A 52 -13.32 -14.16 3.84
N LEU A 53 -14.55 -13.73 3.52
CA LEU A 53 -15.76 -14.52 3.73
C LEU A 53 -15.92 -15.68 2.73
N LYS A 54 -15.55 -15.48 1.45
CA LYS A 54 -15.64 -16.54 0.43
C LYS A 54 -14.54 -17.60 0.58
N GLY A 55 -13.44 -17.26 1.22
CA GLY A 55 -12.24 -18.10 1.27
C GLY A 55 -11.54 -18.20 -0.09
N VAL A 56 -10.34 -18.79 -0.09
CA VAL A 56 -9.56 -18.99 -1.32
C VAL A 56 -9.77 -20.41 -1.82
N ALA A 57 -10.16 -20.56 -3.09
CA ALA A 57 -10.39 -21.87 -3.70
C ALA A 57 -9.13 -22.76 -3.60
N TYR A 58 -9.26 -23.86 -2.85
CA TYR A 58 -8.19 -24.83 -2.68
C TYR A 58 -7.90 -25.54 -4.01
N LYS A 59 -6.61 -25.62 -4.39
CA LYS A 59 -6.16 -26.43 -5.52
C LYS A 59 -5.24 -27.53 -4.97
N PRO A 60 -5.49 -28.81 -5.27
CA PRO A 60 -4.62 -29.91 -4.83
C PRO A 60 -3.32 -29.87 -5.64
N ILE A 61 -2.36 -29.10 -5.14
CA ILE A 61 -1.00 -28.99 -5.67
C ILE A 61 -0.03 -29.20 -4.52
N GLY A 62 1.17 -29.72 -4.82
CA GLY A 62 2.21 -29.96 -3.82
C GLY A 62 2.53 -28.69 -3.02
N ALA A 63 2.88 -28.84 -1.74
CA ALA A 63 3.05 -27.73 -0.80
C ALA A 63 4.02 -26.64 -1.29
N SER A 64 5.13 -27.04 -1.94
CA SER A 64 6.11 -26.12 -2.53
C SER A 64 5.53 -25.30 -3.70
N ALA A 65 4.78 -25.94 -4.59
CA ALA A 65 4.11 -25.28 -5.71
C ALA A 65 3.00 -24.32 -5.22
N LEU A 66 2.26 -24.71 -4.17
CA LEU A 66 1.25 -23.87 -3.54
C LEU A 66 1.87 -22.62 -2.91
N LEU A 67 2.94 -22.80 -2.14
CA LEU A 67 3.65 -21.70 -1.49
C LEU A 67 4.16 -20.68 -2.52
N ARG A 68 4.83 -21.15 -3.58
CA ARG A 68 5.36 -20.27 -4.63
C ARG A 68 4.23 -19.49 -5.31
N ARG A 69 3.12 -20.14 -5.62
CA ARG A 69 1.95 -19.48 -6.23
C ARG A 69 1.34 -18.44 -5.31
N ASN A 70 1.18 -18.74 -4.03
CA ASN A 70 0.61 -17.80 -3.06
C ASN A 70 1.54 -16.60 -2.81
N LEU A 71 2.85 -16.81 -2.74
CA LEU A 71 3.83 -15.71 -2.64
C LEU A 71 3.79 -14.83 -3.89
N LEU A 72 3.69 -15.41 -5.08
CA LEU A 72 3.61 -14.65 -6.32
C LEU A 72 2.30 -13.86 -6.46
N ILE A 73 1.16 -14.40 -6.03
CA ILE A 73 -0.13 -13.71 -6.17
C ILE A 73 -0.36 -12.76 -5.00
N TYR A 74 -0.36 -13.28 -3.77
CA TYR A 74 -0.72 -12.52 -2.58
C TYR A 74 0.46 -11.74 -2.00
N GLY A 75 1.69 -12.24 -2.13
CA GLY A 75 2.89 -11.51 -1.72
C GLY A 75 3.16 -10.33 -2.65
N PHE A 76 3.32 -10.58 -3.95
CA PHE A 76 3.54 -9.51 -4.92
C PHE A 76 2.36 -8.55 -5.02
N GLY A 77 1.12 -9.07 -5.09
CA GLY A 77 -0.08 -8.25 -5.07
C GLY A 77 -0.19 -7.39 -3.80
N GLY A 78 0.13 -7.97 -2.64
CA GLY A 78 0.15 -7.25 -1.36
C GLY A 78 1.24 -6.16 -1.26
N ILE A 79 2.29 -6.24 -2.09
CA ILE A 79 3.28 -5.18 -2.22
C ILE A 79 2.79 -4.12 -3.21
N MET A 80 2.40 -4.51 -4.42
CA MET A 80 2.09 -3.56 -5.50
C MET A 80 0.81 -2.75 -5.25
N VAL A 81 -0.26 -3.40 -4.75
CA VAL A 81 -1.58 -2.76 -4.58
C VAL A 81 -1.52 -1.55 -3.64
N PRO A 82 -0.86 -1.60 -2.46
CA PRO A 82 -0.73 -0.43 -1.61
C PRO A 82 0.07 0.73 -2.21
N PHE A 83 1.14 0.45 -2.97
CA PHE A 83 1.93 1.50 -3.62
C PHE A 83 1.08 2.24 -4.66
N ALA A 84 0.42 1.50 -5.54
CA ALA A 84 -0.44 2.09 -6.57
C ALA A 84 -1.66 2.81 -5.95
N GLY A 85 -2.32 2.19 -4.98
CA GLY A 85 -3.52 2.74 -4.33
C GLY A 85 -3.24 4.04 -3.59
N ILE A 86 -2.18 4.09 -2.75
CA ILE A 86 -1.82 5.31 -2.03
C ILE A 86 -1.44 6.41 -3.01
N LYS A 87 -0.69 6.10 -4.09
CA LYS A 87 -0.29 7.10 -5.08
C LYS A 87 -1.49 7.69 -5.82
N LEU A 88 -2.44 6.85 -6.24
CA LEU A 88 -3.65 7.32 -6.92
C LEU A 88 -4.51 8.20 -6.01
N ILE A 89 -4.64 7.83 -4.73
CA ILE A 89 -5.37 8.64 -3.75
C ILE A 89 -4.64 9.97 -3.54
N ASP A 90 -3.32 9.96 -3.39
CA ASP A 90 -2.50 11.17 -3.22
C ASP A 90 -2.64 12.11 -4.42
N MET A 91 -2.61 11.58 -5.65
CA MET A 91 -2.83 12.39 -6.84
C MET A 91 -4.17 13.10 -6.87
N VAL A 92 -5.22 12.52 -6.27
CA VAL A 92 -6.54 13.16 -6.17
C VAL A 92 -6.57 14.14 -5.01
N VAL A 93 -6.06 13.74 -3.84
CA VAL A 93 -6.06 14.56 -2.62
C VAL A 93 -5.21 15.81 -2.79
N SER A 94 -4.04 15.70 -3.43
CA SER A 94 -3.14 16.83 -3.73
C SER A 94 -3.72 17.84 -4.72
N LEU A 95 -4.87 17.58 -5.36
CA LEU A 95 -5.58 18.60 -6.14
C LEU A 95 -6.41 19.55 -5.25
N PHE A 96 -6.70 19.15 -4.01
CA PHE A 96 -7.52 19.90 -3.07
C PHE A 96 -6.72 20.51 -1.91
N ILE A 97 -5.41 20.23 -1.84
CA ILE A 97 -4.46 20.70 -0.81
C ILE A 97 -3.34 21.45 -1.55
#